data_AF-A0A9D4SPD4-F1
#
_entry.id   AF-A0A9D4SPD4-F1
#
_cell.length_a   1.000
_cell.length_b   1.000
_cell.length_c   1.000
_cell.angle_alpha   90.00
_cell.angle_beta   90.00
_cell.angle_gamma   90.00
#
_symmetry.space_group_name_H-M   'P 1'
#
loop_
_entity.id
_entity.type
_entity.pdbx_description
1 polymer ?
#
loop_
_entity_poly.entity_id
_entity_poly.type
_entity_poly.pdbx_seq_one_letter_code
_entity_poly.pdbx_strand_id
1 'polypeptide(L)'
;MKLDTPATDWCDDDITAIGDELLDDEMEGPLNEDFAPWVDTASDSSDNDDELDGPPVGETPRWPQTTVSSTETERLSMLLLDDWDPVPFEHEEPSSQGLLRLEDDLRDLFTNPLTGVYIEPVAVGRFHVVVVGPSGTPYEGGFFHFLMQCPKDYPMRPPRVRLMNTDDGSVSFNPNLYKSGKVCLDILGTSDTLAWSPAHSISSVVVSIQSLLTKKPHFNEANWISELRPEDCGSYSRIVQHETIRVAVCDAIDACLNGCSLCPGYLQGVMLEHFMAHYEKYEKVVESNLYLTGADMMDPLFFETYGRGQYQYESLLVKLRKMKAQVEDLMKALHVGEQ
;
A
#
# COMPACT_ATOMS: atom_id res chain seq x y z
N MET A 1 -29.87 -14.36 -52.99
CA MET A 1 -30.09 -14.17 -51.53
C MET A 1 -28.72 -14.42 -50.90
N LYS A 2 -27.86 -13.41 -50.67
CA LYS A 2 -27.90 -12.30 -49.67
C LYS A 2 -28.01 -12.89 -48.25
N LEU A 3 -27.10 -12.65 -47.29
CA LEU A 3 -26.26 -11.47 -46.95
C LEU A 3 -24.86 -11.95 -46.47
N ASP A 4 -23.70 -11.36 -46.79
CA ASP A 4 -23.14 -10.02 -46.53
C ASP A 4 -22.83 -9.70 -45.04
N THR A 5 -21.57 -9.99 -44.65
CA THR A 5 -20.51 -9.18 -43.95
C THR A 5 -20.82 -8.27 -42.74
N PRO A 6 -19.81 -7.75 -41.99
CA PRO A 6 -18.40 -8.16 -41.78
C PRO A 6 -17.91 -8.12 -40.30
N ALA A 7 -16.67 -8.58 -40.11
CA ALA A 7 -15.78 -8.25 -38.99
C ALA A 7 -15.45 -6.75 -38.94
N THR A 8 -15.26 -6.20 -37.73
CA THR A 8 -14.62 -4.90 -37.52
C THR A 8 -13.36 -5.05 -36.70
N ASP A 9 -12.29 -4.85 -37.45
CA ASP A 9 -10.96 -4.34 -37.10
C ASP A 9 -11.07 -3.04 -36.29
N TRP A 10 -10.26 -2.89 -35.25
CA TRP A 10 -9.93 -1.58 -34.65
C TRP A 10 -8.44 -1.64 -34.29
N CYS A 11 -7.64 -1.10 -35.21
CA CYS A 11 -6.22 -0.81 -35.08
C CYS A 11 -6.03 0.50 -34.31
N ASP A 12 -4.85 0.64 -33.73
CA ASP A 12 -4.25 1.84 -33.15
C ASP A 12 -4.46 3.11 -34.00
N ASP A 13 -4.79 4.22 -33.33
CA ASP A 13 -4.28 5.59 -33.50
C ASP A 13 -5.29 6.61 -32.94
N ASP A 14 -4.92 7.30 -31.85
CA ASP A 14 -5.13 8.75 -31.68
C ASP A 14 -4.51 9.23 -30.35
N ILE A 15 -3.19 9.43 -30.42
CA ILE A 15 -2.48 10.44 -29.63
C ILE A 15 -2.64 11.75 -30.41
N THR A 16 -3.40 12.72 -29.90
CA THR A 16 -3.06 14.16 -29.87
C THR A 16 -4.25 15.02 -29.41
N ALA A 17 -3.91 16.05 -28.64
CA ALA A 17 -4.68 17.26 -28.37
C ALA A 17 -5.90 17.15 -27.43
N ILE A 18 -5.75 17.70 -26.22
CA ILE A 18 -6.47 18.90 -25.73
C ILE A 18 -5.64 19.47 -24.56
N GLY A 19 -4.79 20.46 -24.87
CA GLY A 19 -4.68 21.70 -24.08
C GLY A 19 -5.59 22.71 -24.79
N ASP A 20 -6.23 23.67 -24.16
CA ASP A 20 -5.68 24.73 -23.32
C ASP A 20 -6.86 25.49 -22.67
N GLU A 21 -6.53 26.36 -21.71
CA GLU A 21 -7.36 27.41 -21.08
C GLU A 21 -8.31 26.98 -19.95
N LEU A 22 -7.90 27.26 -18.70
CA LEU A 22 -8.41 28.42 -17.96
C LEU A 22 -7.49 28.76 -16.77
N LEU A 23 -7.35 30.07 -16.60
CA LEU A 23 -6.37 30.82 -15.83
C LEU A 23 -6.75 31.03 -14.35
N ASP A 24 -5.68 31.21 -13.57
CA ASP A 24 -5.49 32.10 -12.41
C ASP A 24 -6.40 31.98 -11.17
N ASP A 25 -5.79 31.57 -10.05
CA ASP A 25 -5.77 32.36 -8.81
C ASP A 25 -4.80 31.70 -7.80
N GLU A 26 -3.52 32.08 -7.83
CA GLU A 26 -2.54 31.77 -6.79
C GLU A 26 -2.66 32.80 -5.65
N MET A 27 -3.08 32.34 -4.47
CA MET A 27 -2.90 33.08 -3.22
C MET A 27 -1.61 32.61 -2.53
N GLU A 28 -0.60 33.48 -2.53
CA GLU A 28 0.58 33.33 -1.67
C GLU A 28 0.22 33.58 -0.19
N GLY A 29 0.69 32.70 0.69
CA GLY A 29 0.68 32.83 2.14
C GLY A 29 1.97 32.25 2.73
N PRO A 30 2.49 32.80 3.84
CA PRO A 30 3.93 32.96 4.03
C PRO A 30 4.65 31.75 4.62
N LEU A 31 5.91 31.63 4.19
CA LEU A 31 6.97 30.80 4.75
C LEU A 31 7.19 31.12 6.24
N ASN A 32 7.01 30.13 7.11
CA ASN A 32 7.52 30.18 8.47
C ASN A 32 8.89 29.50 8.52
N GLU A 33 9.92 30.34 8.55
CA GLU A 33 11.24 30.02 9.03
C GLU A 33 11.18 29.93 10.56
N ASP A 34 11.64 28.81 11.16
CA ASP A 34 12.25 28.77 12.50
C ASP A 34 12.67 27.32 12.84
N PHE A 35 13.89 26.94 12.47
CA PHE A 35 14.58 25.78 13.06
C PHE A 35 15.93 26.21 13.63
N ALA A 36 16.01 26.29 14.96
CA ALA A 36 17.25 26.47 15.70
C ALA A 36 17.87 25.09 16.06
N PRO A 37 19.20 24.96 16.05
CA PRO A 37 19.89 23.68 16.20
C PRO A 37 20.02 23.23 17.66
N TRP A 38 19.82 21.93 17.90
CA TRP A 38 20.04 21.29 19.20
C TRP A 38 21.52 20.89 19.39
N VAL A 39 22.00 21.08 20.62
CA VAL A 39 23.38 20.86 21.08
C VAL A 39 23.45 19.55 21.86
N ASP A 40 24.42 18.70 21.50
CA ASP A 40 24.75 17.42 22.15
C ASP A 40 25.39 17.59 23.54
N THR A 41 25.02 16.71 24.49
CA THR A 41 25.91 16.34 25.60
C THR A 41 25.73 14.88 26.08
N ALA A 42 26.89 14.19 26.16
CA ALA A 42 27.32 13.19 27.17
C ALA A 42 26.74 11.75 27.08
N SER A 43 27.55 10.73 26.75
CA SER A 43 28.48 9.91 27.58
C SER A 43 27.79 8.63 28.11
N ASP A 44 28.15 7.43 27.64
CA ASP A 44 29.27 6.55 28.04
C ASP A 44 28.84 5.46 29.03
N SER A 45 29.57 4.34 28.98
CA SER A 45 29.64 3.15 29.84
C SER A 45 29.01 1.82 29.35
N SER A 46 29.96 0.91 29.17
CA SER A 46 29.97 -0.54 29.02
C SER A 46 29.34 -1.31 30.18
N ASP A 47 29.04 -2.59 29.98
CA ASP A 47 29.73 -3.70 30.69
C ASP A 47 29.25 -5.11 30.25
N ASN A 48 30.15 -6.07 30.48
CA ASN A 48 30.34 -7.40 29.91
C ASN A 48 29.61 -8.57 30.60
N ASP A 49 29.50 -9.68 29.84
CA ASP A 49 29.75 -11.11 30.11
C ASP A 49 29.29 -11.79 31.42
N ASP A 50 28.65 -12.97 31.30
CA ASP A 50 29.30 -14.29 31.57
C ASP A 50 28.31 -15.48 31.62
N GLU A 51 28.76 -16.60 31.06
CA GLU A 51 28.16 -17.95 30.96
C GLU A 51 28.02 -18.70 32.30
N LEU A 52 27.14 -19.71 32.38
CA LEU A 52 27.35 -20.92 33.21
C LEU A 52 26.54 -22.15 32.72
N ASP A 53 27.25 -23.29 32.60
CA ASP A 53 26.89 -24.62 32.08
C ASP A 53 25.96 -25.51 32.95
N GLY A 54 25.29 -26.48 32.30
CA GLY A 54 24.55 -27.60 32.93
C GLY A 54 24.65 -28.94 32.15
N PRO A 55 24.42 -30.12 32.78
CA PRO A 55 24.99 -31.42 32.39
C PRO A 55 24.09 -32.31 31.48
N PRO A 56 24.54 -33.49 30.99
CA PRO A 56 24.24 -34.00 29.65
C PRO A 56 22.99 -34.90 29.58
N VAL A 57 22.28 -34.84 28.45
CA VAL A 57 21.12 -35.70 28.12
C VAL A 57 21.41 -36.49 26.84
N GLY A 58 20.93 -37.73 26.80
CA GLY A 58 21.34 -38.82 25.93
C GLY A 58 21.22 -38.62 24.41
N GLU A 59 22.00 -39.43 23.71
CA GLU A 59 22.27 -39.38 22.27
C GLU A 59 21.01 -39.49 21.39
N THR A 60 20.78 -38.45 20.58
CA THR A 60 19.86 -38.46 19.43
C THR A 60 20.65 -38.69 18.12
N PRO A 61 19.99 -39.13 17.02
CA PRO A 61 20.68 -39.65 15.84
C PRO A 61 21.54 -38.56 15.16
N ARG A 62 22.82 -38.88 14.95
CA ARG A 62 23.84 -37.98 14.41
C ARG A 62 23.64 -37.77 12.90
N TRP A 63 22.92 -36.72 12.52
CA TRP A 63 23.03 -36.13 11.19
C TRP A 63 24.43 -35.50 11.03
N PRO A 64 25.04 -35.50 9.83
CA PRO A 64 26.36 -34.93 9.64
C PRO A 64 26.33 -33.46 10.05
N GLN A 65 27.09 -33.10 11.09
CA GLN A 65 27.31 -31.73 11.48
C GLN A 65 28.22 -31.10 10.43
N THR A 66 27.61 -30.54 9.40
CA THR A 66 28.29 -29.55 8.57
C THR A 66 28.50 -28.35 9.49
N THR A 67 29.74 -28.08 9.89
CA THR A 67 30.11 -26.82 10.53
C THR A 67 29.89 -25.72 9.50
N VAL A 68 28.69 -25.16 9.51
CA VAL A 68 28.36 -23.91 8.82
C VAL A 68 29.23 -22.84 9.49
N SER A 69 30.07 -22.16 8.71
CA SER A 69 30.94 -21.12 9.27
C SER A 69 30.10 -20.02 9.90
N SER A 70 30.61 -19.35 10.93
CA SER A 70 29.94 -18.20 11.56
C SER A 70 29.47 -17.16 10.54
N THR A 71 30.22 -17.01 9.44
CA THR A 71 29.89 -16.13 8.32
C THR A 71 28.68 -16.57 7.48
N GLU A 72 28.32 -17.84 7.49
CA GLU A 72 27.19 -18.39 6.73
C GLU A 72 25.91 -18.40 7.60
N THR A 73 26.03 -18.55 8.92
CA THR A 73 24.96 -18.23 9.88
C THR A 73 24.69 -16.72 9.92
N GLU A 74 25.72 -15.87 9.86
CA GLU A 74 25.57 -14.41 9.72
C GLU A 74 24.94 -14.02 8.38
N ARG A 75 25.31 -14.68 7.28
CA ARG A 75 24.64 -14.50 5.98
C ARG A 75 23.19 -14.94 6.00
N LEU A 76 22.87 -16.04 6.68
CA LEU A 76 21.48 -16.50 6.84
C LEU A 76 20.68 -15.61 7.79
N SER A 77 21.30 -15.05 8.85
CA SER A 77 20.66 -14.03 9.69
C SER A 77 20.51 -12.69 8.97
N MET A 78 21.42 -12.36 8.05
CA MET A 78 21.29 -11.21 7.14
C MET A 78 20.21 -11.39 6.07
N LEU A 79 19.96 -12.64 5.64
CA LEU A 79 18.84 -13.00 4.76
C LEU A 79 17.49 -13.08 5.52
N LEU A 80 17.52 -13.05 6.85
CA LEU A 80 16.34 -13.09 7.73
C LEU A 80 16.01 -11.74 8.38
N LEU A 81 16.77 -10.69 8.11
CA LEU A 81 16.32 -9.34 8.42
C LEU A 81 15.18 -9.02 7.45
N ASP A 82 13.97 -8.87 7.97
CA ASP A 82 12.82 -8.27 7.30
C ASP A 82 13.11 -6.78 6.98
N ASP A 83 14.19 -6.50 6.23
CA ASP A 83 14.69 -5.16 5.89
C ASP A 83 13.75 -4.43 4.92
N TRP A 84 12.64 -5.06 4.54
CA TRP A 84 11.54 -4.44 3.80
C TRP A 84 10.53 -3.73 4.73
N ASP A 85 10.45 -4.12 6.01
CA ASP A 85 9.46 -3.64 6.97
C ASP A 85 9.96 -2.34 7.65
N PRO A 86 9.27 -1.20 7.50
CA PRO A 86 9.65 0.06 8.14
C PRO A 86 9.34 0.12 9.64
N VAL A 87 8.56 -0.82 10.20
CA VAL A 87 8.12 -0.75 11.60
C VAL A 87 9.29 -0.83 12.60
N PRO A 88 10.25 -1.78 12.48
CA PRO A 88 11.37 -1.87 13.42
C PRO A 88 12.38 -0.70 13.34
N PHE A 89 12.27 0.16 12.32
CA PHE A 89 13.22 1.23 11.99
C PHE A 89 12.62 2.63 12.18
N GLU A 90 11.67 2.79 13.11
CA GLU A 90 10.96 4.06 13.32
C GLU A 90 11.86 5.25 13.72
N HIS A 91 13.03 4.97 14.30
CA HIS A 91 14.01 5.97 14.70
C HIS A 91 15.19 6.09 13.71
N GLU A 92 15.18 5.35 12.60
CA GLU A 92 16.23 5.45 11.60
C GLU A 92 16.00 6.68 10.72
N GLU A 93 16.99 7.56 10.64
CA GLU A 93 16.94 8.76 9.80
C GLU A 93 17.98 8.69 8.67
N PRO A 94 17.66 9.21 7.48
CA PRO A 94 18.63 9.37 6.40
C PRO A 94 19.82 10.24 6.82
N SER A 95 20.99 9.98 6.23
CA SER A 95 22.16 10.87 6.34
C SER A 95 21.84 12.28 5.84
N SER A 96 22.64 13.29 6.21
CA SER A 96 22.42 14.67 5.73
C SER A 96 22.34 14.79 4.20
N GLN A 97 23.13 13.99 3.46
CA GLN A 97 23.03 13.94 2.00
C GLN A 97 21.75 13.24 1.53
N GLY A 98 21.34 12.17 2.22
CA GLY A 98 20.08 11.48 1.98
C GLY A 98 18.86 12.35 2.25
N LEU A 99 18.92 13.23 3.27
CA LEU A 99 17.88 14.20 3.57
C LEU A 99 17.71 15.24 2.48
N LEU A 100 18.81 15.84 2.01
CA LEU A 100 18.76 16.77 0.87
C LEU A 100 18.14 16.10 -0.36
N ARG A 101 18.49 14.83 -0.61
CA ARG A 101 17.88 14.07 -1.69
C ARG A 101 16.40 13.80 -1.46
N LEU A 102 15.99 13.43 -0.25
CA LEU A 102 14.60 13.18 0.09
C LEU A 102 13.77 14.46 -0.03
N GLU A 103 14.31 15.61 0.37
CA GLU A 103 13.67 16.91 0.19
C GLU A 103 13.41 17.22 -1.28
N ASP A 104 14.36 16.92 -2.17
CA ASP A 104 14.17 17.06 -3.61
C ASP A 104 13.06 16.12 -4.14
N ASP A 105 13.08 14.85 -3.72
CA ASP A 105 12.06 13.85 -4.08
C ASP A 105 10.65 14.24 -3.60
N LEU A 106 10.52 14.76 -2.38
CA LEU A 106 9.24 15.24 -1.84
C LEU A 106 8.79 16.54 -2.51
N ARG A 107 9.72 17.46 -2.77
CA ARG A 107 9.42 18.69 -3.52
C ARG A 107 8.87 18.39 -4.91
N ASP A 108 9.46 17.42 -5.61
CA ASP A 108 8.95 16.96 -6.91
C ASP A 108 7.52 16.41 -6.78
N LEU A 109 7.24 15.57 -5.78
CA LEU A 109 5.89 15.05 -5.54
C LEU A 109 4.85 16.14 -5.23
N PHE A 110 5.21 17.17 -4.46
CA PHE A 110 4.30 18.28 -4.17
C PHE A 110 4.12 19.23 -5.35
N THR A 111 5.16 19.41 -6.18
CA THR A 111 5.11 20.25 -7.38
C THR A 111 4.36 19.55 -8.52
N ASN A 112 4.53 18.24 -8.64
CA ASN A 112 3.97 17.37 -9.66
C ASN A 112 3.14 16.25 -9.00
N PRO A 113 1.98 16.59 -8.41
CA PRO A 113 1.18 15.62 -7.66
C PRO A 113 0.69 14.48 -8.53
N LEU A 114 0.92 13.25 -8.07
CA LEU A 114 0.41 12.05 -8.74
C LEU A 114 -1.10 11.93 -8.48
N THR A 115 -1.88 11.69 -9.53
CA THR A 115 -3.33 11.56 -9.43
C THR A 115 -3.71 10.42 -8.49
N GLY A 116 -4.55 10.71 -7.49
CA GLY A 116 -5.00 9.72 -6.50
C GLY A 116 -3.93 9.30 -5.49
N VAL A 117 -2.86 10.07 -5.33
CA VAL A 117 -1.82 9.84 -4.32
C VAL A 117 -1.79 11.02 -3.36
N TYR A 118 -1.75 10.71 -2.07
CA TYR A 118 -1.65 11.69 -1.00
C TYR A 118 -0.58 11.25 -0.02
N ILE A 119 0.27 12.20 0.40
CA ILE A 119 1.44 11.93 1.24
C ILE A 119 1.47 12.89 2.43
N GLU A 120 1.85 12.38 3.60
CA GLU A 120 2.01 13.16 4.81
C GLU A 120 3.29 12.71 5.57
N PRO A 121 4.34 13.57 5.61
CA PRO A 121 5.50 13.35 6.46
C PRO A 121 5.13 13.37 7.94
N VAL A 122 5.63 12.39 8.69
CA VAL A 122 5.37 12.24 10.14
C VAL A 122 6.64 12.31 10.98
N ALA A 123 7.78 11.99 10.38
CA ALA A 123 9.11 12.18 10.96
C ALA A 123 10.15 12.32 9.84
N VAL A 124 11.38 12.63 10.20
CA VAL A 124 12.50 12.72 9.27
C VAL A 124 12.68 11.37 8.55
N GLY A 125 12.55 11.35 7.23
CA GLY A 125 12.63 10.11 6.46
C GLY A 125 11.39 9.22 6.49
N ARG A 126 10.34 9.58 7.26
CA ARG A 126 9.15 8.75 7.49
C ARG A 126 7.87 9.44 7.09
N PHE A 127 7.06 8.77 6.28
CA PHE A 127 5.82 9.35 5.77
C PHE A 127 4.76 8.29 5.51
N HIS A 128 3.51 8.72 5.63
CA HIS A 128 2.33 7.93 5.27
C HIS A 128 1.91 8.31 3.85
N VAL A 129 1.51 7.31 3.07
CA VAL A 129 1.02 7.50 1.70
C VAL A 129 -0.33 6.80 1.58
N VAL A 130 -1.35 7.50 1.09
CA VAL A 130 -2.62 6.91 0.68
C VAL A 130 -2.68 6.92 -0.84
N VAL A 131 -2.86 5.73 -1.42
CA VAL A 131 -3.14 5.56 -2.84
C VAL A 131 -4.62 5.21 -2.99
N VAL A 132 -5.37 6.05 -3.70
CA VAL A 132 -6.76 5.79 -4.07
C VAL A 132 -6.77 4.84 -5.27
N GLY A 133 -7.49 3.72 -5.14
CA GLY A 133 -7.51 2.70 -6.16
C GLY A 133 -8.08 3.21 -7.50
N PRO A 134 -7.42 2.92 -8.64
CA PRO A 134 -7.78 3.51 -9.93
C PRO A 134 -9.18 3.10 -10.43
N SER A 135 -9.81 4.01 -11.18
CA SER A 135 -11.11 3.75 -11.82
C SER A 135 -11.05 2.61 -12.84
N GLY A 136 -12.13 1.81 -12.91
CA GLY A 136 -12.23 0.68 -13.83
C GLY A 136 -11.45 -0.56 -13.40
N THR A 137 -10.95 -0.59 -12.16
CA THR A 137 -10.21 -1.71 -11.57
C THR A 137 -10.97 -2.31 -10.38
N PRO A 138 -10.65 -3.54 -9.95
CA PRO A 138 -11.18 -4.09 -8.70
C PRO A 138 -10.89 -3.24 -7.46
N TYR A 139 -9.89 -2.37 -7.55
CA TYR A 139 -9.43 -1.52 -6.47
C TYR A 139 -10.17 -0.17 -6.40
N GLU A 140 -11.04 0.13 -7.36
CA GLU A 140 -11.62 1.46 -7.57
C GLU A 140 -12.17 2.10 -6.30
N GLY A 141 -11.61 3.27 -5.95
CA GLY A 141 -11.99 4.06 -4.79
C GLY A 141 -11.55 3.49 -3.44
N GLY A 142 -10.81 2.38 -3.38
CA GLY A 142 -10.20 1.89 -2.15
C GLY A 142 -9.06 2.78 -1.65
N PHE A 143 -8.92 2.94 -0.33
CA PHE A 143 -7.84 3.70 0.30
C PHE A 143 -6.72 2.74 0.72
N PHE A 144 -5.67 2.61 -0.08
CA PHE A 144 -4.52 1.77 0.25
C PHE A 144 -3.49 2.59 1.03
N HIS A 145 -3.36 2.30 2.32
CA HIS A 145 -2.51 3.07 3.24
C HIS A 145 -1.15 2.39 3.38
N PHE A 146 -0.10 3.10 2.98
CA PHE A 146 1.29 2.68 3.08
C PHE A 146 2.04 3.52 4.10
N LEU A 147 2.93 2.87 4.83
CA LEU A 147 3.98 3.50 5.61
C LEU A 147 5.30 3.34 4.86
N MET A 148 6.03 4.45 4.69
CA MET A 148 7.35 4.45 4.07
C MET A 148 8.41 4.99 5.03
N GLN A 149 9.59 4.37 5.01
CA GLN A 149 10.75 4.79 5.78
C GLN A 149 12.00 4.77 4.89
N CYS A 150 12.61 5.93 4.70
CA CYS A 150 13.92 6.01 4.05
C CYS A 150 15.00 5.54 5.04
N PRO A 151 15.89 4.62 4.62
CA PRO A 151 16.99 4.17 5.46
C PRO A 151 18.08 5.24 5.60
N LYS A 152 19.03 5.02 6.51
CA LYS A 152 20.17 5.91 6.78
C LYS A 152 21.01 6.23 5.54
N ASP A 153 21.15 5.26 4.66
CA ASP A 153 21.94 5.33 3.44
C ASP A 153 21.09 5.61 2.19
N TYR A 154 19.85 6.06 2.32
CA TYR A 154 19.08 6.60 1.20
C TYR A 154 19.86 7.74 0.49
N PRO A 155 19.89 7.81 -0.85
CA PRO A 155 19.19 6.99 -1.84
C PRO A 155 19.98 5.76 -2.32
N MET A 156 21.05 5.33 -1.63
CA MET A 156 21.83 4.14 -2.02
C MET A 156 21.06 2.84 -1.81
N ARG A 157 20.18 2.79 -0.81
CA ARG A 157 19.19 1.74 -0.60
C ARG A 157 17.76 2.25 -0.79
N PRO A 158 16.82 1.37 -1.19
CA PRO A 158 15.42 1.75 -1.38
C PRO A 158 14.78 2.12 -0.04
N PRO A 159 13.68 2.92 -0.07
CA PRO A 159 12.84 3.06 1.09
C PRO A 159 12.19 1.72 1.46
N ARG A 160 11.97 1.48 2.76
CA ARG A 160 11.15 0.39 3.26
C ARG A 160 9.68 0.76 3.14
N VAL A 161 8.83 -0.18 2.74
CA VAL A 161 7.41 0.08 2.46
C VAL A 161 6.55 -1.03 3.02
N ARG A 162 5.52 -0.65 3.77
CA ARG A 162 4.50 -1.56 4.31
C ARG A 162 3.09 -1.07 3.98
N LEU A 163 2.27 -1.97 3.47
CA LEU A 163 0.81 -1.80 3.42
C LEU A 163 0.24 -2.03 4.82
N MET A 164 -0.47 -1.03 5.34
CA MET A 164 -0.90 -0.98 6.74
C MET A 164 -2.28 -1.57 6.97
N ASN A 165 -3.20 -1.42 6.02
CA ASN A 165 -4.61 -1.81 6.20
C ASN A 165 -4.93 -3.18 5.59
N THR A 166 -4.34 -4.24 6.14
CA THR A 166 -4.54 -5.65 5.71
C THR A 166 -5.48 -6.46 6.61
N ASP A 167 -6.30 -5.78 7.43
CA ASP A 167 -7.24 -6.39 8.38
C ASP A 167 -6.53 -7.42 9.28
N ASP A 168 -5.57 -6.92 10.06
CA ASP A 168 -4.72 -7.68 10.99
C ASP A 168 -4.06 -8.92 10.35
N GLY A 169 -3.65 -8.79 9.10
CA GLY A 169 -2.94 -9.84 8.38
C GLY A 169 -3.85 -10.90 7.75
N SER A 170 -5.13 -10.61 7.58
CA SER A 170 -6.09 -11.53 6.94
C SER A 170 -6.23 -11.32 5.42
N VAL A 171 -5.98 -10.11 4.91
CA VAL A 171 -6.25 -9.75 3.50
C VAL A 171 -4.98 -9.50 2.70
N SER A 172 -4.83 -10.23 1.60
CA SER A 172 -3.90 -9.89 0.51
C SER A 172 -4.67 -9.31 -0.68
N PHE A 173 -4.37 -8.08 -1.07
CA PHE A 173 -5.11 -7.39 -2.14
C PHE A 173 -4.62 -7.71 -3.54
N ASN A 174 -3.39 -8.19 -3.66
CA ASN A 174 -2.71 -8.39 -4.93
C ASN A 174 -1.61 -9.46 -4.74
N PRO A 175 -1.21 -10.21 -5.78
CA PRO A 175 -0.05 -11.10 -5.70
C PRO A 175 1.22 -10.41 -5.17
N ASN A 176 1.32 -9.08 -5.35
CA ASN A 176 2.42 -8.26 -4.85
C ASN A 176 2.09 -7.43 -3.60
N LEU A 177 0.87 -7.52 -3.06
CA LEU A 177 0.42 -6.83 -1.83
C LEU A 177 -0.05 -7.88 -0.83
N TYR A 178 0.87 -8.29 0.04
CA TYR A 178 0.73 -9.43 0.91
C TYR A 178 -0.07 -9.08 2.15
N LYS A 179 -0.71 -10.09 2.75
CA LYS A 179 -1.44 -9.93 4.01
C LYS A 179 -0.54 -9.48 5.16
N SER A 180 0.74 -9.86 5.15
CA SER A 180 1.73 -9.37 6.12
C SER A 180 2.02 -7.87 6.04
N GLY A 181 1.54 -7.19 4.99
CA GLY A 181 1.88 -5.82 4.66
C GLY A 181 3.07 -5.69 3.70
N LYS A 182 3.74 -6.80 3.35
CA LYS A 182 4.85 -6.78 2.39
C LYS A 182 4.38 -6.35 1.01
N VAL A 183 5.13 -5.41 0.43
CA VAL A 183 4.96 -4.95 -0.96
C VAL A 183 6.10 -5.52 -1.79
N CYS A 184 5.77 -6.34 -2.78
CA CYS A 184 6.75 -6.94 -3.69
C CYS A 184 6.87 -6.11 -4.97
N LEU A 185 7.94 -5.32 -5.06
CA LEU A 185 8.31 -4.52 -6.22
C LEU A 185 9.78 -4.71 -6.51
N ASP A 186 10.13 -4.79 -7.78
CA ASP A 186 11.51 -4.99 -8.21
C ASP A 186 12.40 -3.86 -7.72
N ILE A 187 11.97 -2.60 -7.89
CA ILE A 187 12.74 -1.43 -7.42
C ILE A 187 12.89 -1.35 -5.90
N LEU A 188 12.13 -2.13 -5.11
CA LEU A 188 12.32 -2.24 -3.66
C LEU A 188 13.24 -3.39 -3.26
N GLY A 189 13.76 -4.17 -4.22
CA GLY A 189 14.56 -5.37 -3.97
C GLY A 189 13.76 -6.50 -3.30
N THR A 190 12.44 -6.45 -3.39
CA THR A 190 11.52 -7.43 -2.78
C THR A 190 10.99 -8.46 -3.78
N SER A 191 11.47 -8.39 -5.02
CA SER A 191 11.18 -9.28 -6.16
C SER A 191 12.50 -9.70 -6.83
N ASP A 192 12.46 -10.75 -7.67
CA ASP A 192 13.64 -11.49 -8.13
C ASP A 192 14.34 -10.92 -9.40
N THR A 193 13.91 -9.76 -9.91
CA THR A 193 14.17 -9.35 -11.31
C THR A 193 15.04 -8.10 -11.48
N LEU A 194 14.66 -6.96 -10.92
CA LEU A 194 15.36 -5.67 -11.07
C LEU A 194 15.77 -5.15 -9.69
N ALA A 195 16.90 -4.45 -9.61
CA ALA A 195 17.42 -3.91 -8.36
C ALA A 195 17.21 -2.39 -8.27
N TRP A 196 16.97 -1.91 -7.05
CA TRP A 196 17.02 -0.48 -6.73
C TRP A 196 18.28 0.18 -7.30
N SER A 197 18.13 1.43 -7.73
CA SER A 197 19.25 2.29 -8.08
C SER A 197 18.98 3.70 -7.55
N PRO A 198 20.01 4.48 -7.20
CA PRO A 198 19.84 5.87 -6.74
C PRO A 198 19.19 6.82 -7.75
N ALA A 199 19.00 6.38 -9.00
CA ALA A 199 18.26 7.14 -10.01
C ALA A 199 16.74 7.05 -9.80
N HIS A 200 16.26 6.05 -9.07
CA HIS A 200 14.87 5.97 -8.64
C HIS A 200 14.58 7.02 -7.55
N SER A 201 13.31 7.36 -7.43
CA SER A 201 12.77 8.34 -6.47
C SER A 201 11.60 7.77 -5.68
N ILE A 202 11.17 8.45 -4.62
CA ILE A 202 9.93 8.15 -3.90
C ILE A 202 8.74 8.17 -4.87
N SER A 203 8.71 9.13 -5.81
CA SER A 203 7.69 9.17 -6.87
C SER A 203 7.69 7.89 -7.71
N SER A 204 8.85 7.40 -8.14
CA SER A 204 8.93 6.15 -8.90
C SER A 204 8.45 4.92 -8.12
N VAL A 205 8.67 4.90 -6.79
CA VAL A 205 8.14 3.85 -5.90
C VAL A 205 6.62 3.91 -5.85
N VAL A 206 6.04 5.09 -5.64
CA VAL A 206 4.58 5.25 -5.55
C VAL A 206 3.90 4.96 -6.90
N VAL A 207 4.47 5.40 -8.02
CA VAL A 207 3.98 5.06 -9.37
C VAL A 207 4.01 3.54 -9.61
N SER A 208 5.06 2.86 -9.13
CA SER A 208 5.16 1.41 -9.23
C SER A 208 4.09 0.70 -8.40
N ILE A 209 3.79 1.20 -7.20
CA ILE A 209 2.67 0.72 -6.37
C ILE A 209 1.33 0.92 -7.09
N GLN A 210 1.07 2.11 -7.64
CA GLN A 210 -0.16 2.37 -8.42
C GLN A 210 -0.30 1.40 -9.60
N SER A 211 0.82 1.08 -10.26
CA SER A 211 0.84 0.17 -11.40
C SER A 211 0.50 -1.28 -11.03
N LEU A 212 0.56 -1.67 -9.76
CA LEU A 212 0.06 -2.98 -9.30
C LEU A 212 -1.47 -3.05 -9.29
N LEU A 213 -2.15 -1.92 -9.12
CA LEU A 213 -3.61 -1.82 -8.97
C LEU A 213 -4.32 -1.88 -10.32
N THR A 214 -4.07 -2.94 -11.10
CA THR A 214 -4.56 -3.09 -12.47
C THR A 214 -5.99 -3.63 -12.55
N LYS A 215 -6.61 -3.50 -13.73
CA LYS A 215 -7.93 -4.07 -14.02
C LYS A 215 -7.98 -5.61 -13.91
N LYS A 216 -6.83 -6.27 -14.12
CA LYS A 216 -6.70 -7.72 -14.16
C LYS A 216 -5.54 -8.17 -13.26
N PRO A 217 -5.71 -8.10 -11.93
CA PRO A 217 -4.61 -8.24 -10.98
C PRO A 217 -4.00 -9.65 -10.92
N HIS A 218 -4.67 -10.66 -11.48
CA HIS A 218 -4.09 -12.01 -11.61
C HIS A 218 -2.87 -12.05 -12.55
N PHE A 219 -2.73 -11.10 -13.49
CA PHE A 219 -1.54 -11.02 -14.34
C PHE A 219 -0.29 -10.57 -13.60
N ASN A 220 -0.43 -10.02 -12.38
CA ASN A 220 0.72 -9.68 -11.55
C ASN A 220 1.38 -10.93 -10.96
N GLU A 221 0.70 -12.08 -10.96
CA GLU A 221 1.30 -13.34 -10.54
C GLU A 221 2.11 -13.95 -11.70
N ALA A 222 3.43 -13.94 -11.57
CA ALA A 222 4.36 -14.35 -12.63
C ALA A 222 4.20 -15.82 -13.04
N ASN A 223 3.80 -16.69 -12.11
CA ASN A 223 3.81 -18.15 -12.33
C ASN A 223 2.51 -18.72 -12.91
N TRP A 224 1.41 -17.94 -12.95
CA TRP A 224 0.06 -18.50 -13.18
C TRP A 224 -0.65 -18.02 -14.45
N ILE A 225 0.01 -17.20 -15.27
CA ILE A 225 -0.59 -16.58 -16.46
C ILE A 225 -1.07 -17.62 -17.50
N SER A 226 -0.41 -18.78 -17.61
CA SER A 226 -0.75 -19.81 -18.60
C SER A 226 -1.81 -20.81 -18.16
N GLU A 227 -2.19 -20.84 -16.88
CA GLU A 227 -2.99 -21.94 -16.31
C GLU A 227 -4.38 -21.51 -15.82
N LEU A 228 -4.64 -20.20 -15.69
CA LEU A 228 -5.93 -19.70 -15.21
C LEU A 228 -6.98 -19.68 -16.33
N ARG A 229 -8.17 -20.21 -16.02
CA ARG A 229 -9.32 -20.11 -16.91
C ARG A 229 -9.93 -18.71 -16.83
N PRO A 230 -10.58 -18.21 -17.90
CA PRO A 230 -11.23 -16.89 -17.88
C PRO A 230 -12.22 -16.69 -16.73
N GLU A 231 -12.91 -17.74 -16.30
CA GLU A 231 -13.86 -17.72 -15.18
C GLU A 231 -13.15 -17.51 -13.83
N ASP A 232 -11.96 -18.08 -13.68
CA ASP A 232 -11.13 -17.96 -12.49
C ASP A 232 -10.58 -16.52 -12.39
N CYS A 233 -10.13 -15.94 -13.52
CA CYS A 233 -9.72 -14.53 -13.60
C CYS A 233 -10.80 -13.56 -13.10
N GLY A 234 -12.06 -13.78 -13.53
CA GLY A 234 -13.20 -12.97 -13.09
C GLY A 234 -13.54 -13.16 -11.61
N SER A 235 -13.37 -14.37 -11.10
CA SER A 235 -13.59 -14.70 -9.69
C SER A 235 -12.56 -14.00 -8.79
N TYR A 236 -11.28 -14.00 -9.16
CA TYR A 236 -10.23 -13.29 -8.42
C TYR A 236 -10.48 -11.78 -8.36
N SER A 237 -10.79 -11.15 -9.51
CA SER A 237 -11.14 -9.72 -9.54
C SER A 237 -12.34 -9.40 -8.65
N ARG A 238 -13.33 -10.29 -8.55
CA ARG A 238 -14.49 -10.08 -7.68
C ARG A 238 -14.13 -10.17 -6.19
N ILE A 239 -13.28 -11.12 -5.81
CA ILE A 239 -12.77 -11.25 -4.44
C ILE A 239 -12.02 -9.97 -4.06
N VAL A 240 -11.09 -9.51 -4.91
CA VAL A 240 -10.35 -8.27 -4.68
C VAL A 240 -11.29 -7.06 -4.56
N GLN A 241 -12.34 -6.98 -5.37
CA GLN A 241 -13.32 -5.90 -5.29
C GLN A 241 -14.13 -5.91 -4.00
N HIS A 242 -14.54 -7.11 -3.54
CA HIS A 242 -15.23 -7.26 -2.26
C HIS A 242 -14.33 -6.83 -1.10
N GLU A 243 -13.10 -7.32 -1.05
CA GLU A 243 -12.13 -7.00 0.00
C GLU A 243 -11.70 -5.52 -0.04
N THR A 244 -11.63 -4.90 -1.22
CA THR A 244 -11.40 -3.46 -1.37
C THR A 244 -12.50 -2.67 -0.69
N ILE A 245 -13.77 -2.99 -0.96
CA ILE A 245 -14.89 -2.27 -0.33
C ILE A 245 -14.93 -2.57 1.17
N ARG A 246 -14.69 -3.81 1.59
CA ARG A 246 -14.74 -4.19 3.01
C ARG A 246 -13.64 -3.51 3.82
N VAL A 247 -12.38 -3.70 3.43
CA VAL A 247 -11.22 -3.28 4.24
C VAL A 247 -10.70 -1.92 3.82
N ALA A 248 -10.37 -1.75 2.54
CA ALA A 248 -9.76 -0.52 2.05
C ALA A 248 -10.74 0.66 2.00
N VAL A 249 -12.06 0.42 2.05
CA VAL A 249 -13.07 1.48 2.17
C VAL A 249 -13.74 1.45 3.54
N CYS A 250 -14.51 0.40 3.85
CA CYS A 250 -15.38 0.45 5.02
C CYS A 250 -14.60 0.46 6.35
N ASP A 251 -13.58 -0.38 6.51
CA ASP A 251 -12.79 -0.40 7.73
C ASP A 251 -11.91 0.85 7.86
N ALA A 252 -11.38 1.34 6.74
CA ALA A 252 -10.60 2.58 6.69
C ALA A 252 -11.44 3.81 7.12
N ILE A 253 -12.66 3.96 6.59
CA ILE A 253 -13.56 5.08 6.93
C ILE A 253 -14.14 4.94 8.33
N ASP A 254 -14.48 3.72 8.76
CA ASP A 254 -14.92 3.48 10.14
C ASP A 254 -13.81 3.83 11.14
N ALA A 255 -12.55 3.51 10.83
CA ALA A 255 -11.42 3.91 11.67
C ALA A 255 -11.27 5.44 11.76
N CYS A 256 -11.46 6.19 10.66
CA CYS A 256 -11.46 7.65 10.66
C CYS A 256 -12.61 8.20 11.53
N LEU A 257 -13.84 7.71 11.33
CA LEU A 257 -15.02 8.17 12.06
C LEU A 257 -14.94 7.93 13.57
N ASN A 258 -14.27 6.87 13.99
CA ASN A 258 -14.13 6.49 15.41
C ASN A 258 -12.80 6.96 16.04
N GLY A 259 -11.97 7.74 15.31
CA GLY A 259 -10.67 8.21 15.83
C GLY A 259 -9.65 7.10 16.10
N CYS A 260 -9.80 5.96 15.44
CA CYS A 260 -8.94 4.77 15.58
C CYS A 260 -7.99 4.59 14.38
N SER A 261 -7.99 5.51 13.41
CA SER A 261 -7.17 5.41 12.20
C SER A 261 -5.69 5.60 12.49
N LEU A 262 -4.86 4.75 11.88
CA LEU A 262 -3.40 4.89 11.87
C LEU A 262 -2.92 5.90 10.82
N CYS A 263 -3.81 6.40 9.96
CA CYS A 263 -3.50 7.49 9.04
C CYS A 263 -3.40 8.82 9.81
N PRO A 264 -2.41 9.67 9.50
CA PRO A 264 -2.37 11.06 9.93
C PRO A 264 -3.63 11.86 9.54
N GLY A 265 -3.89 12.96 10.27
CA GLY A 265 -5.16 13.68 10.22
C GLY A 265 -5.48 14.29 8.85
N TYR A 266 -4.50 14.81 8.12
CA TYR A 266 -4.74 15.35 6.78
C TYR A 266 -5.15 14.23 5.82
N LEU A 267 -4.46 13.07 5.83
CA LEU A 267 -4.86 11.92 5.03
C LEU A 267 -6.25 11.37 5.40
N GLN A 268 -6.65 11.40 6.67
CA GLN A 268 -8.02 11.03 7.06
C GLN A 268 -9.08 11.94 6.42
N GLY A 269 -8.83 13.26 6.39
CA GLY A 269 -9.71 14.24 5.74
C GLY A 269 -9.88 13.94 4.25
N VAL A 270 -8.78 13.68 3.55
CA VAL A 270 -8.78 13.28 2.14
C VAL A 270 -9.61 12.01 1.92
N MET A 271 -9.44 10.99 2.76
CA MET A 271 -10.19 9.74 2.65
C MET A 271 -11.71 9.95 2.80
N LEU A 272 -12.13 10.79 3.75
CA LEU A 272 -13.54 11.11 3.97
C LEU A 272 -14.15 11.84 2.77
N GLU A 273 -13.43 12.79 2.18
CA GLU A 273 -13.85 13.52 0.97
C GLU A 273 -14.02 12.56 -0.22
N HIS A 274 -12.99 11.75 -0.50
CA HIS A 274 -13.03 10.78 -1.59
C HIS A 274 -14.10 9.71 -1.41
N PHE A 275 -14.37 9.30 -0.17
CA PHE A 275 -15.43 8.33 0.14
C PHE A 275 -16.78 8.86 -0.31
N MET A 276 -17.08 10.13 -0.05
CA MET A 276 -18.31 10.76 -0.50
C MET A 276 -18.37 10.88 -2.01
N ALA A 277 -17.25 11.26 -2.66
CA ALA A 277 -17.17 11.37 -4.12
C ALA A 277 -17.38 10.03 -4.85
N HIS A 278 -17.02 8.90 -4.22
CA HIS A 278 -17.13 7.56 -4.80
C HIS A 278 -18.33 6.76 -4.30
N TYR A 279 -19.11 7.28 -3.35
CA TYR A 279 -20.15 6.54 -2.65
C TYR A 279 -21.12 5.79 -3.57
N GLU A 280 -21.64 6.46 -4.59
CA GLU A 280 -22.63 5.88 -5.51
C GLU A 280 -22.07 4.66 -6.25
N LYS A 281 -20.75 4.65 -6.53
CA LYS A 281 -20.09 3.52 -7.17
C LYS A 281 -20.00 2.33 -6.21
N TYR A 282 -19.62 2.56 -4.95
CA TYR A 282 -19.58 1.49 -3.96
C TYR A 282 -20.96 0.86 -3.77
N GLU A 283 -22.00 1.69 -3.59
CA GLU A 283 -23.37 1.22 -3.40
C GLU A 283 -23.82 0.38 -4.60
N LYS A 284 -23.61 0.88 -5.82
CA LYS A 284 -23.95 0.14 -7.05
C LYS A 284 -23.24 -1.20 -7.16
N VAL A 285 -21.94 -1.25 -6.85
CA VAL A 285 -21.16 -2.50 -6.88
C VAL A 285 -21.72 -3.49 -5.86
N VAL A 286 -21.97 -3.05 -4.63
CA VAL A 286 -22.51 -3.91 -3.57
C VAL A 286 -23.91 -4.42 -3.94
N GLU A 287 -24.81 -3.55 -4.37
CA GLU A 287 -26.18 -3.91 -4.78
C GLU A 287 -26.18 -4.93 -5.92
N SER A 288 -25.33 -4.72 -6.93
CA SER A 288 -25.23 -5.63 -8.06
C SER A 288 -24.71 -7.02 -7.70
N ASN A 289 -24.07 -7.19 -6.54
CA ASN A 289 -23.47 -8.46 -6.09
C ASN A 289 -24.17 -9.06 -4.85
N LEU A 290 -25.33 -8.52 -4.41
CA LEU A 290 -26.06 -9.04 -3.24
C LEU A 290 -26.36 -10.54 -3.32
N TYR A 291 -26.60 -11.07 -4.53
CA TYR A 291 -26.88 -12.48 -4.78
C TYR A 291 -25.75 -13.44 -4.38
N LEU A 292 -24.54 -12.92 -4.14
CA LEU A 292 -23.38 -13.69 -3.70
C LEU A 292 -23.23 -13.75 -2.18
N THR A 293 -24.04 -13.01 -1.42
CA THR A 293 -23.93 -12.97 0.04
C THR A 293 -24.00 -14.38 0.64
N GLY A 294 -23.01 -14.72 1.48
CA GLY A 294 -22.88 -16.03 2.11
C GLY A 294 -22.20 -17.10 1.25
N ALA A 295 -21.91 -16.83 -0.03
CA ALA A 295 -21.12 -17.74 -0.85
C ALA A 295 -19.62 -17.66 -0.49
N ASP A 296 -18.92 -18.78 -0.55
CA ASP A 296 -17.49 -18.84 -0.29
C ASP A 296 -16.69 -18.15 -1.42
N MET A 297 -15.66 -17.40 -1.02
CA MET A 297 -14.72 -16.78 -1.92
C MET A 297 -13.66 -17.81 -2.34
N MET A 298 -13.84 -18.35 -3.55
CA MET A 298 -12.93 -19.34 -4.15
C MET A 298 -11.78 -18.63 -4.85
N ASP A 299 -10.66 -18.40 -4.14
CA ASP A 299 -9.46 -17.77 -4.69
C ASP A 299 -8.70 -18.76 -5.59
N PRO A 300 -8.58 -18.50 -6.91
CA PRO A 300 -7.92 -19.42 -7.82
C PRO A 300 -6.38 -19.36 -7.77
N LEU A 301 -5.79 -18.32 -7.18
CA LEU A 301 -4.33 -18.16 -7.10
C LEU A 301 -3.74 -18.86 -5.88
N PHE A 302 -4.49 -18.89 -4.78
CA PHE A 302 -4.00 -19.38 -3.47
C PHE A 302 -4.97 -20.37 -2.82
N PHE A 303 -5.71 -21.12 -3.64
CA PHE A 303 -6.79 -22.02 -3.25
C PHE A 303 -6.43 -22.96 -2.09
N GLU A 304 -5.18 -23.44 -2.05
CA GLU A 304 -4.71 -24.43 -1.06
C GLU A 304 -4.13 -23.79 0.21
N THR A 305 -3.86 -22.48 0.21
CA THR A 305 -3.03 -21.84 1.25
C THR A 305 -3.85 -20.99 2.21
N TYR A 306 -4.91 -20.31 1.73
CA TYR A 306 -5.70 -19.39 2.56
C TYR A 306 -7.18 -19.37 2.15
N GLY A 307 -8.07 -19.64 3.11
CA GLY A 307 -9.50 -19.35 2.93
C GLY A 307 -9.75 -17.85 2.98
N ARG A 308 -10.41 -17.29 1.95
CA ARG A 308 -10.82 -15.87 1.91
C ARG A 308 -12.08 -15.58 2.73
N GLY A 309 -12.78 -16.61 3.19
CA GLY A 309 -14.08 -16.46 3.85
C GLY A 309 -15.22 -16.36 2.84
N GLN A 310 -16.28 -15.63 3.21
CA GLN A 310 -17.52 -15.52 2.44
C GLN A 310 -17.77 -14.09 2.00
N TYR A 311 -18.48 -13.93 0.89
CA TYR A 311 -18.98 -12.61 0.49
C TYR A 311 -20.02 -12.09 1.49
N GLN A 312 -19.89 -10.81 1.84
CA GLN A 312 -20.67 -10.16 2.90
C GLN A 312 -21.44 -8.93 2.41
N TYR A 313 -21.90 -8.92 1.14
CA TYR A 313 -22.46 -7.74 0.49
C TYR A 313 -23.67 -7.12 1.22
N GLU A 314 -24.57 -7.92 1.80
CA GLU A 314 -25.68 -7.38 2.60
C GLU A 314 -25.20 -6.53 3.79
N SER A 315 -24.22 -7.03 4.54
CA SER A 315 -23.65 -6.31 5.68
C SER A 315 -22.86 -5.06 5.25
N LEU A 316 -22.15 -5.15 4.12
CA LEU A 316 -21.42 -4.02 3.54
C LEU A 316 -22.38 -2.90 3.11
N LEU A 317 -23.54 -3.24 2.53
CA LEU A 317 -24.53 -2.26 2.12
C LEU A 317 -25.07 -1.47 3.32
N VAL A 318 -25.37 -2.17 4.42
CA VAL A 318 -25.80 -1.55 5.67
C VAL A 318 -24.69 -0.65 6.24
N LYS A 319 -23.44 -1.13 6.25
CA LYS A 319 -22.27 -0.38 6.75
C LYS A 319 -22.05 0.90 5.92
N LEU A 320 -22.02 0.80 4.59
CA LEU A 320 -21.85 1.94 3.68
C LEU A 320 -22.91 3.02 3.89
N ARG A 321 -24.19 2.64 3.91
CA ARG A 321 -25.30 3.60 4.13
C ARG A 321 -25.20 4.32 5.46
N LYS A 322 -24.86 3.59 6.52
CA LYS A 322 -24.64 4.15 7.85
C LYS A 322 -23.47 5.14 7.84
N MET A 323 -22.32 4.74 7.28
CA MET A 323 -21.13 5.58 7.23
C MET A 323 -21.37 6.84 6.40
N LYS A 324 -22.08 6.76 5.27
CA LYS A 324 -22.46 7.95 4.49
C LYS A 324 -23.15 9.01 5.34
N ALA A 325 -24.17 8.61 6.10
CA ALA A 325 -24.87 9.55 6.98
C ALA A 325 -23.92 10.17 8.02
N GLN A 326 -23.03 9.36 8.62
CA GLN A 326 -22.04 9.84 9.59
C GLN A 326 -21.03 10.81 8.99
N VAL A 327 -20.53 10.53 7.78
CA VAL A 327 -19.58 11.41 7.08
C VAL A 327 -20.27 12.72 6.65
N GLU A 328 -21.50 12.66 6.14
CA GLU A 328 -22.29 13.86 5.81
C GLU A 328 -22.50 14.77 7.03
N ASP A 329 -22.84 14.19 8.18
CA ASP A 329 -23.04 14.94 9.41
C ASP A 329 -21.73 15.55 9.92
N LEU A 330 -20.62 14.79 9.86
CA LEU A 330 -19.28 15.28 10.19
C LEU A 330 -18.86 16.45 9.29
N MET A 331 -19.02 16.31 7.98
CA MET A 331 -18.68 17.37 7.02
C MET A 331 -19.52 18.63 7.25
N LYS A 332 -20.83 18.50 7.52
CA LYS A 332 -21.68 19.66 7.86
C LYS A 332 -21.21 20.35 9.13
N ALA A 333 -20.85 19.59 10.17
CA ALA A 333 -20.38 20.15 11.43
C ALA A 333 -19.10 20.98 11.27
N LEU A 334 -18.17 20.53 10.40
CA LEU A 334 -16.94 21.27 10.10
C LEU A 334 -17.23 22.60 9.38
N HIS A 335 -18.10 22.61 8.38
CA HIS A 335 -18.46 23.84 7.64
C HIS A 335 -19.21 24.88 8.50
N VAL A 336 -19.91 24.45 9.55
CA VAL A 336 -20.61 25.36 10.48
C VAL A 336 -19.64 25.97 11.52
N GLY A 337 -18.49 25.34 11.77
CA GLY A 337 -17.48 25.85 12.70
C GLY A 337 -16.55 26.93 12.14
N GLU A 338 -16.55 27.13 10.82
CA GLU A 338 -15.73 28.12 10.11
C GLU A 338 -16.46 29.46 9.83
N GLN A 339 -17.76 29.57 10.19
CA GLN A 339 -18.59 30.78 10.03
C GLN A 339 -18.76 31.56 11.33
#